data_AF-A0A8H6SWD5-F1
#
_entry.id   AF-A0A8H6SWD5-F1
#
_cell.length_a   1.000
_cell.length_b   1.000
_cell.length_c   1.000
_cell.angle_alpha   90.00
_cell.angle_beta   90.00
_cell.angle_gamma   90.00
#
_symmetry.space_group_name_H-M   'P 1'
#
loop_
_entity.id
_entity.type
_entity.pdbx_description
1 polymer ?
#
loop_
_entity_poly.entity_id
_entity_poly.type
_entity_poly.pdbx_seq_one_letter_code
_entity_poly.pdbx_strand_id
1 'polypeptide(L)'
;MSLPPFDPVQICTNPEDSHLCCSAHFPFKTAPGLCSRCIAVQAAATEEASAKILFERVKQCPVPTFLFKGVEKKRRIQQLVGDFSSETKKARTSNTSVVKNLPPLQSTFRPAIPEKTSTIAIAFGEITIDAESGTVSTSLVDVMDTELDTKVCELHDTLTGKGASQYVYKATIDGVSYAFKRFYNVGANGVVSLEANAKEVQKEAQRLGQTNWFWEVFKARAEQANISIESDICVTDFEIVCEVTKANTDPSTACGYSNSDIDTSDVPMVWLKEPFRSGRPEKWSGTNQHPTHHTSKLGNTLNAFAHFVYTQSHKTVVIADLQTTRARVGNKVAEILFDVTTHTKAGTSGVGDHGEEGIKQFLTQHECTARCEALGLVAFNKDE
;
A
#
# COMPACT_ATOMS: atom_id res chain seq x y z
N MET A 1 -44.55 44.71 -1.77
CA MET A 1 -43.67 43.86 -2.58
C MET A 1 -43.71 42.47 -1.98
N SER A 2 -44.47 41.57 -2.61
CA SER A 2 -44.64 40.18 -2.20
C SER A 2 -43.48 39.32 -2.71
N LEU A 3 -42.92 38.47 -1.85
CA LEU A 3 -41.90 37.48 -2.23
C LEU A 3 -42.52 36.43 -3.17
N PRO A 4 -41.75 35.87 -4.12
CA PRO A 4 -42.24 34.83 -5.00
C PRO A 4 -42.51 33.53 -4.20
N PRO A 5 -43.45 32.69 -4.65
CA PRO A 5 -43.69 31.39 -4.02
C PRO A 5 -42.47 30.48 -4.25
N PHE A 6 -42.11 29.70 -3.22
CA PHE A 6 -41.12 28.64 -3.31
C PHE A 6 -41.66 27.50 -4.18
N ASP A 7 -40.89 27.06 -5.17
CA ASP A 7 -41.18 25.83 -5.91
C ASP A 7 -41.08 24.62 -4.97
N PRO A 8 -42.00 23.65 -5.06
CA PRO A 8 -41.90 22.41 -4.32
C PRO A 8 -40.67 21.63 -4.76
N VAL A 9 -39.92 21.13 -3.79
CA VAL A 9 -38.76 20.26 -4.00
C VAL A 9 -39.17 19.09 -4.91
N GLN A 10 -38.63 19.04 -6.14
CA GLN A 10 -38.85 17.91 -7.05
C GLN A 10 -38.20 16.66 -6.46
N ILE A 11 -39.04 15.73 -6.03
CA ILE A 11 -38.63 14.38 -5.62
C ILE A 11 -38.38 13.56 -6.88
N CYS A 12 -37.27 12.82 -6.93
CA CYS A 12 -36.89 11.94 -8.05
C CYS A 12 -38.01 10.95 -8.40
N THR A 13 -38.81 11.26 -9.42
CA THR A 13 -39.84 10.37 -9.96
C THR A 13 -39.52 9.87 -11.37
N ASN A 14 -38.42 10.33 -11.98
CA ASN A 14 -38.09 9.98 -13.36
C ASN A 14 -36.86 9.07 -13.44
N PRO A 15 -37.00 7.81 -13.88
CA PRO A 15 -35.88 6.87 -13.99
C PRO A 15 -34.87 7.20 -15.12
N GLU A 16 -35.13 8.22 -15.96
CA GLU A 16 -34.25 8.60 -17.07
C GLU A 16 -33.27 9.75 -16.74
N ASP A 17 -33.39 10.41 -15.58
CA ASP A 17 -32.47 11.47 -15.14
C ASP A 17 -31.24 10.88 -14.41
N SER A 18 -30.20 10.56 -15.18
CA SER A 18 -29.02 9.82 -14.73
C SER A 18 -27.98 10.62 -13.94
N HIS A 19 -28.18 11.93 -13.71
CA HIS A 19 -27.11 12.80 -13.19
C HIS A 19 -27.34 13.39 -11.78
N LEU A 20 -28.48 13.13 -11.12
CA LEU A 20 -28.78 13.71 -9.79
C LEU A 20 -29.28 12.70 -8.73
N CYS A 21 -29.20 11.40 -9.01
CA CYS A 21 -29.71 10.38 -8.10
C CYS A 21 -28.62 9.80 -7.20
N CYS A 22 -28.92 9.64 -5.91
CA CYS A 22 -28.10 8.92 -4.93
C CYS A 22 -27.97 7.43 -5.31
N SER A 23 -26.92 7.12 -6.08
CA SER A 23 -26.61 5.86 -6.74
C SER A 23 -25.89 4.81 -5.86
N ALA A 24 -25.91 4.98 -4.53
CA ALA A 24 -25.34 3.97 -3.63
C ALA A 24 -26.29 2.77 -3.49
N HIS A 25 -25.83 1.61 -3.95
CA HIS A 25 -26.49 0.32 -3.75
C HIS A 25 -26.40 -0.04 -2.25
N PHE A 26 -27.56 -0.08 -1.56
CA PHE A 26 -27.65 -0.50 -0.15
C PHE A 26 -28.08 -1.97 -0.09
N PRO A 27 -27.43 -2.82 0.71
CA PRO A 27 -27.67 -4.28 0.72
C PRO A 27 -29.04 -4.72 1.28
N PHE A 28 -29.92 -3.80 1.66
CA PHE A 28 -31.24 -4.11 2.25
C PHE A 28 -32.43 -3.42 1.57
N LYS A 29 -32.29 -2.92 0.33
CA LYS A 29 -33.47 -2.44 -0.42
C LYS A 29 -34.23 -3.63 -1.01
N THR A 30 -35.46 -3.83 -0.56
CA THR A 30 -36.39 -4.82 -1.11
C THR A 30 -37.32 -4.26 -2.20
N ALA A 31 -37.19 -2.98 -2.58
CA ALA A 31 -37.88 -2.37 -3.73
C ALA A 31 -37.16 -1.11 -4.26
N PRO A 32 -37.36 -0.71 -5.54
CA PRO A 32 -36.89 0.58 -6.07
C PRO A 32 -37.69 1.72 -5.41
N GLY A 33 -37.01 2.59 -4.68
CA GLY A 33 -37.64 3.69 -3.95
C GLY A 33 -36.73 4.32 -2.91
N LEU A 34 -37.15 5.48 -2.41
CA LEU A 34 -36.45 6.38 -1.50
C LEU A 34 -35.83 5.67 -0.27
N CYS A 35 -34.65 6.10 0.18
CA CYS A 35 -34.06 5.56 1.42
C CYS A 35 -34.90 5.96 2.65
N SER A 36 -34.68 5.32 3.80
CA SER A 36 -35.44 5.57 5.03
C SER A 36 -35.49 7.06 5.43
N ARG A 37 -34.42 7.81 5.14
CA ARG A 37 -34.37 9.26 5.32
C ARG A 37 -35.29 10.00 4.34
N CYS A 38 -35.28 9.62 3.07
CA CYS A 38 -36.13 10.21 2.05
C CYS A 38 -37.63 9.86 2.26
N ILE A 39 -37.94 8.66 2.76
CA ILE A 39 -39.30 8.29 3.20
C ILE A 39 -39.73 9.15 4.39
N ALA A 40 -38.86 9.34 5.38
CA ALA A 40 -39.15 10.17 6.55
C ALA A 40 -39.34 11.66 6.19
N VAL A 41 -38.55 12.18 5.24
CA VAL A 41 -38.71 13.54 4.70
C VAL A 41 -40.02 13.67 3.92
N GLN A 42 -40.36 12.68 3.09
CA GLN A 42 -41.62 12.66 2.35
C GLN A 42 -42.85 12.59 3.28
N ALA A 43 -42.77 11.82 4.36
CA ALA A 43 -43.82 11.74 5.37
C ALA A 43 -43.93 13.02 6.23
N ALA A 44 -42.84 13.78 6.39
CA ALA A 44 -42.83 15.04 7.14
C ALA A 44 -43.23 16.26 6.29
N ALA A 45 -43.18 16.17 4.96
CA ALA A 45 -43.55 17.25 4.05
C ALA A 45 -45.05 17.61 4.09
N THR A 46 -45.89 16.80 4.75
CA THR A 46 -47.33 17.08 4.95
C THR A 46 -47.64 17.87 6.23
N GLU A 47 -46.67 18.11 7.11
CA GLU A 47 -46.85 18.90 8.34
C GLU A 47 -45.66 19.85 8.58
N GLU A 48 -45.87 21.12 8.29
CA GLU A 48 -44.86 22.20 8.21
C GLU A 48 -44.05 22.39 9.51
N ALA A 49 -44.58 21.97 10.67
CA ALA A 49 -43.95 22.12 11.97
C ALA A 49 -43.00 20.96 12.38
N SER A 50 -43.00 19.84 11.64
CA SER A 50 -42.36 18.58 12.09
C SER A 50 -41.01 18.30 11.43
N ALA A 51 -40.68 18.94 10.31
CA ALA A 51 -39.46 18.66 9.54
C ALA A 51 -38.16 19.00 10.30
N LYS A 52 -38.14 20.10 11.06
CA LYS A 52 -36.96 20.52 11.83
C LYS A 52 -36.69 19.62 13.04
N ILE A 53 -37.74 19.16 13.72
CA ILE A 53 -37.65 18.21 14.85
C ILE A 53 -37.24 16.82 14.36
N LEU A 54 -37.63 16.41 13.14
CA LEU A 54 -37.19 15.14 12.55
C LEU A 54 -35.70 15.14 12.19
N PHE A 55 -35.18 16.25 11.66
CA PHE A 55 -33.76 16.39 11.33
C PHE A 55 -32.83 16.15 12.53
N GLU A 56 -33.28 16.54 13.73
CA GLU A 56 -32.53 16.37 14.98
C GLU A 56 -32.74 14.99 15.64
N ARG A 57 -33.83 14.27 15.30
CA ARG A 57 -34.22 13.00 15.95
C ARG A 57 -33.96 11.74 15.12
N VAL A 58 -33.90 11.84 13.79
CA VAL A 58 -33.55 10.69 12.95
C VAL A 58 -32.04 10.53 13.00
N LYS A 59 -31.57 9.65 13.89
CA LYS A 59 -30.18 9.23 13.91
C LYS A 59 -29.82 8.73 12.51
N GLN A 60 -28.71 9.24 11.98
CA GLN A 60 -28.02 8.68 10.81
C GLN A 60 -28.08 7.16 10.92
N CYS A 61 -28.50 6.45 9.86
CA CYS A 61 -28.36 5.00 9.84
C CYS A 61 -26.96 4.67 10.37
N PRO A 62 -26.81 3.74 11.33
CA PRO A 62 -25.53 3.48 11.94
C PRO A 62 -24.61 2.92 10.85
N VAL A 63 -23.90 3.80 10.16
CA VAL A 63 -22.53 3.50 9.77
C VAL A 63 -21.83 3.29 11.11
N PRO A 64 -21.23 2.12 11.37
CA PRO A 64 -20.76 1.78 12.71
C PRO A 64 -19.79 2.85 13.20
N THR A 65 -20.26 3.73 14.08
CA THR A 65 -19.49 4.87 14.61
C THR A 65 -18.44 4.41 15.63
N PHE A 66 -18.35 3.10 15.88
CA PHE A 66 -17.31 2.49 16.70
C PHE A 66 -15.97 2.34 15.98
N LEU A 67 -15.90 2.56 14.66
CA LEU A 67 -14.65 2.35 13.90
C LEU A 67 -13.69 3.55 13.86
N PHE A 68 -14.13 4.76 14.23
CA PHE A 68 -13.31 5.96 13.93
C PHE A 68 -13.16 6.98 15.07
N LYS A 69 -13.53 6.63 16.32
CA LYS A 69 -13.07 7.42 17.48
C LYS A 69 -11.64 7.02 17.85
N GLY A 70 -10.68 7.70 17.23
CA GLY A 70 -9.31 7.80 17.73
C GLY A 70 -8.22 7.24 16.82
N VAL A 71 -8.03 7.81 15.63
CA VAL A 71 -6.75 7.69 14.90
C VAL A 71 -6.39 9.00 14.18
N GLU A 72 -6.21 10.09 14.92
CA GLU A 72 -5.11 11.01 14.58
C GLU A 72 -3.86 10.41 15.23
N LYS A 73 -3.27 9.39 14.58
CA LYS A 73 -1.93 8.92 14.96
C LYS A 73 -0.94 9.60 14.03
N LYS A 74 -0.35 10.72 14.49
CA LYS A 74 1.04 11.02 14.15
C LYS A 74 1.86 9.81 14.63
N ARG A 75 2.15 8.87 13.73
CA ARG A 75 2.91 7.66 14.04
C ARG A 75 4.37 8.07 14.31
N ARG A 76 4.70 8.30 15.58
CA ARG A 76 6.09 8.36 16.05
C ARG A 76 6.51 6.91 16.37
N ILE A 77 7.47 6.40 15.62
CA ILE A 77 8.04 5.06 15.80
C ILE A 77 8.74 5.00 17.17
N GLN A 78 8.27 4.14 18.08
CA GLN A 78 9.00 3.79 19.30
C GLN A 78 9.97 2.64 18.98
N GLN A 79 11.27 2.92 19.07
CA GLN A 79 12.34 1.93 19.05
C GLN A 79 12.29 1.09 20.34
N LEU A 80 12.19 -0.23 20.21
CA LEU A 80 12.44 -1.18 21.28
C LEU A 80 13.73 -1.93 20.95
N VAL A 81 14.84 -1.46 21.53
CA VAL A 81 16.11 -2.20 21.59
C VAL A 81 16.02 -3.10 22.82
N GLY A 82 15.92 -4.41 22.60
CA GLY A 82 15.98 -5.42 23.65
C GLY A 82 17.30 -6.17 23.58
N ASP A 83 18.14 -6.00 24.60
CA ASP A 83 19.39 -6.74 24.78
C ASP A 83 19.13 -8.24 24.97
N PHE A 84 19.77 -9.08 24.14
CA PHE A 84 19.73 -10.53 24.25
C PHE A 84 21.02 -11.05 24.91
N SER A 85 20.93 -11.49 26.16
CA SER A 85 21.98 -12.33 26.79
C SER A 85 21.76 -13.80 26.41
N SER A 86 22.77 -14.44 25.83
CA SER A 86 22.72 -15.85 25.46
C SER A 86 23.26 -16.74 26.58
N GLU A 87 22.39 -17.57 27.17
CA GLU A 87 22.81 -18.72 27.98
C GLU A 87 23.02 -19.94 27.07
N THR A 88 24.24 -20.47 27.06
CA THR A 88 24.62 -21.66 26.30
C THR A 88 24.37 -22.93 27.11
N LYS A 89 23.56 -23.85 26.58
CA LYS A 89 23.42 -25.22 27.09
C LYS A 89 24.33 -26.18 26.32
N LYS A 90 25.20 -26.86 27.07
CA LYS A 90 26.07 -27.97 26.63
C LYS A 90 25.29 -29.29 26.50
N ALA A 91 25.64 -30.09 25.49
CA ALA A 91 25.72 -31.57 25.44
C ALA A 91 25.63 -31.99 23.94
N ARG A 92 26.17 -33.10 23.41
CA ARG A 92 26.71 -34.35 23.97
C ARG A 92 27.58 -35.01 22.88
N THR A 93 28.67 -35.65 23.28
CA THR A 93 29.64 -36.36 22.44
C THR A 93 29.14 -37.77 22.07
N SER A 94 29.36 -38.22 20.82
CA SER A 94 29.45 -39.64 20.50
C SER A 94 30.25 -39.93 19.21
N ASN A 95 31.25 -40.79 19.40
CA ASN A 95 31.81 -41.85 18.56
C ASN A 95 32.50 -41.53 17.21
N THR A 96 33.82 -41.58 17.36
CA THR A 96 34.90 -42.03 16.46
C THR A 96 34.53 -42.99 15.33
N SER A 97 34.81 -42.58 14.10
CA SER A 97 35.02 -43.45 12.94
C SER A 97 36.17 -42.94 12.07
N VAL A 98 37.20 -43.79 11.94
CA VAL A 98 38.22 -43.94 10.89
C VAL A 98 38.48 -42.73 9.98
N VAL A 99 39.58 -42.03 10.26
CA VAL A 99 40.14 -40.92 9.45
C VAL A 99 40.79 -41.50 8.19
N LYS A 100 40.12 -41.32 7.04
CA LYS A 100 40.80 -41.32 5.74
C LYS A 100 41.35 -39.91 5.52
N ASN A 101 42.59 -39.81 5.02
CA ASN A 101 43.30 -38.55 4.71
C ASN A 101 42.40 -37.60 3.91
N LEU A 102 41.74 -36.68 4.63
CA LEU A 102 41.08 -35.53 4.04
C LEU A 102 42.16 -34.46 3.80
N PRO A 103 42.14 -33.77 2.64
CA PRO A 103 43.02 -32.62 2.44
C PRO A 103 42.83 -31.61 3.57
N PRO A 104 43.88 -30.86 3.95
CA PRO A 104 43.78 -29.87 5.02
C PRO A 104 42.58 -28.96 4.75
N LEU A 105 41.73 -28.78 5.76
CA LEU A 105 40.60 -27.85 5.72
C LEU A 105 41.15 -26.46 5.40
N GLN A 106 41.10 -26.07 4.12
CA GLN A 106 41.35 -24.71 3.72
C GLN A 106 40.17 -23.89 4.22
N SER A 107 40.44 -23.08 5.25
CA SER A 107 39.52 -22.04 5.70
C SER A 107 39.20 -21.14 4.51
N THR A 108 37.96 -21.21 4.01
CA THR A 108 37.43 -20.31 2.99
C THR A 108 36.96 -18.99 3.58
N PHE A 109 37.43 -18.62 4.79
CA PHE A 109 37.26 -17.28 5.33
C PHE A 109 37.98 -16.29 4.41
N ARG A 110 37.29 -15.85 3.38
CA ARG A 110 37.60 -14.59 2.74
C ARG A 110 37.23 -13.53 3.78
N PRO A 111 38.17 -12.69 4.25
CA PRO A 111 37.79 -11.53 5.04
C PRO A 111 36.72 -10.78 4.24
N ALA A 112 35.61 -10.43 4.89
CA ALA A 112 34.57 -9.64 4.25
C ALA A 112 35.25 -8.37 3.73
N ILE A 113 35.28 -8.21 2.40
CA ILE A 113 35.71 -6.95 1.81
C ILE A 113 34.75 -5.91 2.40
N PRO A 114 35.25 -4.86 3.06
CA PRO A 114 34.37 -3.85 3.64
C PRO A 114 33.42 -3.35 2.57
N GLU A 115 32.12 -3.51 2.82
CA GLU A 115 31.12 -2.97 1.90
C GLU A 115 31.28 -1.45 1.89
N LYS A 116 31.40 -0.88 0.69
CA LYS A 116 31.56 0.57 0.55
C LYS A 116 30.22 1.23 0.88
N THR A 117 30.23 2.15 1.83
CA THR A 117 29.04 2.89 2.29
C THR A 117 29.28 4.39 2.22
N SER A 118 28.25 5.14 1.88
CA SER A 118 28.18 6.60 1.97
C SER A 118 27.39 7.00 3.21
N THR A 119 27.89 7.98 3.97
CA THR A 119 27.12 8.61 5.05
C THR A 119 26.36 9.80 4.49
N ILE A 120 25.03 9.75 4.52
CA ILE A 120 24.16 10.80 3.99
C ILE A 120 23.25 11.40 5.08
N ALA A 121 22.83 12.64 4.88
CA ALA A 121 21.72 13.23 5.61
C ALA A 121 20.41 12.96 4.85
N ILE A 122 19.37 12.54 5.56
CA ILE A 122 18.05 12.30 5.00
C ILE A 122 16.97 13.09 5.74
N ALA A 123 15.93 13.48 5.03
CA ALA A 123 14.71 14.05 5.59
C ALA A 123 13.49 13.26 5.10
N PHE A 124 12.40 13.32 5.84
CA PHE A 124 11.23 12.44 5.65
C PHE A 124 10.09 13.23 5.02
N GLY A 125 9.61 12.78 3.86
CA GLY A 125 8.37 13.28 3.26
C GLY A 125 7.14 12.88 4.06
N GLU A 126 6.00 13.50 3.78
CA GLU A 126 4.74 13.16 4.44
C GLU A 126 3.87 12.29 3.53
N ILE A 127 3.18 11.33 4.16
CA ILE A 127 2.17 10.50 3.52
C ILE A 127 0.91 10.60 4.39
N THR A 128 -0.20 11.00 3.79
CA THR A 128 -1.50 11.03 4.46
C THR A 128 -2.46 10.11 3.74
N ILE A 129 -3.20 9.30 4.51
CA ILE A 129 -4.24 8.41 4.00
C ILE A 129 -5.56 8.88 4.60
N ASP A 130 -6.48 9.29 3.75
CA ASP A 130 -7.83 9.61 4.19
C ASP A 130 -8.54 8.34 4.65
N ALA A 131 -9.01 8.34 5.90
CA ALA A 131 -9.54 7.12 6.52
C ALA A 131 -10.86 6.64 5.90
N GLU A 132 -11.65 7.54 5.33
CA GLU A 132 -12.96 7.24 4.77
C GLU A 132 -12.88 6.78 3.30
N SER A 133 -12.11 7.50 2.48
CA SER A 133 -12.00 7.23 1.04
C SER A 133 -10.80 6.35 0.66
N GLY A 134 -9.81 6.23 1.54
CA GLY A 134 -8.54 5.59 1.22
C GLY A 134 -7.65 6.39 0.26
N THR A 135 -8.01 7.64 -0.02
CA THR A 135 -7.20 8.55 -0.86
C THR A 135 -5.86 8.80 -0.20
N VAL A 136 -4.77 8.64 -0.96
CA VAL A 136 -3.41 8.86 -0.46
C VAL A 136 -2.81 10.11 -1.08
N SER A 137 -2.35 11.03 -0.23
CA SER A 137 -1.55 12.19 -0.63
C SER A 137 -0.12 12.04 -0.13
N THR A 138 0.82 12.59 -0.90
CA THR A 138 2.25 12.57 -0.59
C THR A 138 2.83 13.95 -0.80
N SER A 139 3.69 14.40 0.10
CA SER A 139 4.47 15.63 -0.05
C SER A 139 5.96 15.33 0.13
N LEU A 140 6.78 15.99 -0.67
CA LEU A 140 8.23 15.99 -0.48
C LEU A 140 8.59 17.15 0.43
N VAL A 141 9.64 16.97 1.22
CA VAL A 141 10.23 18.06 2.00
C VAL A 141 10.97 19.02 1.08
N ASP A 142 10.92 20.31 1.42
CA ASP A 142 11.79 21.30 0.82
C ASP A 142 13.20 21.14 1.41
N VAL A 143 14.11 20.57 0.62
CA VAL A 143 15.50 20.32 1.07
C VAL A 143 16.33 21.59 1.17
N MET A 144 15.81 22.73 0.70
CA MET A 144 16.44 24.04 0.86
C MET A 144 16.09 24.71 2.19
N ASP A 145 15.15 24.15 2.96
CA ASP A 145 14.82 24.64 4.29
C ASP A 145 15.98 24.41 5.27
N THR A 146 16.52 25.50 5.81
CA THR A 146 17.62 25.46 6.78
C THR A 146 17.24 24.88 8.14
N GLU A 147 15.94 24.81 8.45
CA GLU A 147 15.43 24.26 9.72
C GLU A 147 14.96 22.79 9.59
N LEU A 148 15.28 22.13 8.47
CA LEU A 148 14.86 20.77 8.20
C LEU A 148 15.43 19.77 9.22
N ASP A 149 14.55 19.00 9.88
CA ASP A 149 14.96 17.89 10.73
C ASP A 149 15.55 16.76 9.88
N THR A 150 16.82 16.45 10.10
CA THR A 150 17.56 15.47 9.32
C THR A 150 18.06 14.33 10.19
N LYS A 151 18.13 13.13 9.60
CA LYS A 151 18.78 11.96 10.19
C LYS A 151 20.01 11.57 9.40
N VAL A 152 21.00 11.04 10.11
CA VAL A 152 22.16 10.40 9.49
C VAL A 152 21.78 8.99 9.05
N CYS A 153 22.16 8.62 7.83
CA CYS A 153 21.92 7.33 7.23
C CYS A 153 23.22 6.80 6.60
N GLU A 154 23.54 5.53 6.86
CA GLU A 154 24.61 4.82 6.17
C GLU A 154 24.02 4.07 4.98
N LEU A 155 24.25 4.56 3.76
CA LEU A 155 23.74 3.98 2.52
C LEU A 155 24.82 3.14 1.84
N HIS A 156 24.53 1.90 1.49
CA HIS A 156 25.46 1.05 0.77
C HIS A 156 25.59 1.52 -0.68
N ASP A 157 26.83 1.69 -1.17
CA ASP A 157 27.11 2.10 -2.55
C ASP A 157 26.82 0.98 -3.55
N THR A 158 26.78 -0.27 -3.08
CA THR A 158 26.56 -1.45 -3.91
C THR A 158 25.10 -1.84 -3.97
N LEU A 159 24.63 -2.14 -5.18
CA LEU A 159 23.28 -2.60 -5.43
C LEU A 159 22.98 -3.89 -4.65
N THR A 160 21.93 -3.86 -3.84
CA THR A 160 21.47 -5.02 -3.06
C THR A 160 20.46 -5.86 -3.84
N GLY A 161 19.65 -5.21 -4.69
CA GLY A 161 18.67 -5.90 -5.54
C GLY A 161 18.30 -5.07 -6.75
N LYS A 162 17.80 -5.75 -7.79
CA LYS A 162 17.35 -5.14 -9.05
C LYS A 162 16.02 -5.75 -9.47
N GLY A 163 14.99 -4.91 -9.60
CA GLY A 163 13.73 -5.24 -10.25
C GLY A 163 13.72 -4.83 -11.73
N ALA A 164 12.58 -4.95 -12.39
CA ALA A 164 12.42 -4.52 -13.78
C ALA A 164 12.55 -3.00 -13.97
N SER A 165 12.16 -2.22 -12.96
CA SER A 165 12.12 -0.75 -12.98
C SER A 165 12.93 -0.08 -11.88
N GLN A 166 13.30 -0.82 -10.82
CA GLN A 166 13.87 -0.27 -9.60
C GLN A 166 15.22 -0.88 -9.20
N TYR A 167 16.07 -0.02 -8.64
CA TYR A 167 17.26 -0.41 -7.89
C TYR A 167 16.98 -0.39 -6.41
N VAL A 168 17.50 -1.38 -5.69
CA VAL A 168 17.36 -1.52 -4.24
C VAL A 168 18.74 -1.47 -3.61
N TYR A 169 18.90 -0.58 -2.63
CA TYR A 169 20.11 -0.43 -1.84
C TYR A 169 19.79 -0.71 -0.37
N LYS A 170 20.74 -1.29 0.35
CA LYS A 170 20.66 -1.42 1.79
C LYS A 170 21.07 -0.10 2.43
N ALA A 171 20.31 0.32 3.44
CA ALA A 171 20.61 1.49 4.25
C ALA A 171 20.52 1.14 5.73
N THR A 172 21.26 1.84 6.58
CA THR A 172 21.18 1.70 8.04
C THR A 172 20.87 3.05 8.67
N ILE A 173 19.81 3.12 9.47
CA ILE A 173 19.41 4.31 10.24
C ILE A 173 19.22 3.87 11.67
N ASP A 174 19.91 4.52 12.61
CA ASP A 174 19.84 4.20 14.05
C ASP A 174 20.09 2.70 14.34
N GLY A 175 21.02 2.07 13.60
CA GLY A 175 21.36 0.65 13.73
C GLY A 175 20.35 -0.33 13.10
N VAL A 176 19.27 0.17 12.48
CA VAL A 176 18.24 -0.66 11.83
C VAL A 176 18.43 -0.64 10.32
N SER A 177 18.37 -1.81 9.68
CA SER A 177 18.51 -1.94 8.23
C SER A 177 17.20 -1.74 7.47
N TYR A 178 17.27 -0.97 6.40
CA TYR A 178 16.18 -0.63 5.48
C TYR A 178 16.57 -0.93 4.03
N ALA A 179 15.57 -1.12 3.18
CA ALA A 179 15.70 -1.12 1.73
C ALA A 179 15.32 0.27 1.21
N PHE A 180 16.24 0.90 0.49
CA PHE A 180 16.03 2.17 -0.21
C PHE A 180 15.85 1.85 -1.69
N LYS A 181 14.71 2.22 -2.26
CA LYS A 181 14.38 1.97 -3.66
C LYS A 181 14.30 3.27 -4.45
N ARG A 182 14.82 3.22 -5.68
CA ARG A 182 14.66 4.28 -6.68
C ARG A 182 14.42 3.68 -8.06
N PHE A 183 13.82 4.45 -8.96
CA PHE A 183 13.57 4.04 -10.33
C PHE A 183 14.81 4.27 -11.19
N TYR A 184 15.14 3.28 -12.02
CA TYR A 184 16.16 3.38 -13.07
C TYR A 184 15.57 3.14 -14.47
N ASN A 185 14.32 2.69 -14.54
CA ASN A 185 13.59 2.52 -15.78
C ASN A 185 12.11 2.82 -15.55
N VAL A 186 11.60 3.82 -16.28
CA VAL A 186 10.18 4.25 -16.26
C VAL A 186 9.50 4.07 -17.63
N GLY A 187 10.06 3.21 -18.50
CA GLY A 187 9.57 2.95 -19.85
C GLY A 187 10.09 3.90 -20.93
N ALA A 188 10.82 4.95 -20.55
CA ALA A 188 11.54 5.82 -21.47
C ALA A 188 12.96 5.31 -21.74
N ASN A 189 13.45 5.50 -22.97
CA ASN A 189 14.86 5.23 -23.28
C ASN A 189 15.75 6.27 -22.60
N GLY A 190 16.63 5.84 -21.70
CA GLY A 190 17.65 6.71 -21.10
C GLY A 190 17.74 6.62 -19.58
N VAL A 191 18.49 7.56 -19.00
CA VAL A 191 18.62 7.74 -17.55
C VAL A 191 17.34 8.41 -17.03
N VAL A 192 16.78 7.88 -15.94
CA VAL A 192 15.59 8.45 -15.29
C VAL A 192 15.98 9.77 -14.62
N SER A 193 15.32 10.88 -14.95
CA SER A 193 15.58 12.18 -14.29
C SER A 193 15.16 12.19 -12.82
N LEU A 194 15.59 13.19 -12.06
CA LEU A 194 15.21 13.37 -10.65
C LEU A 194 13.70 13.51 -10.48
N GLU A 195 13.06 14.31 -11.32
CA GLU A 195 11.62 14.57 -11.31
C GLU A 195 10.84 13.29 -11.63
N ALA A 196 11.31 12.53 -12.63
CA ALA A 196 10.68 11.27 -13.02
C ALA A 196 10.80 10.22 -11.91
N ASN A 197 11.97 10.11 -11.27
CA ASN A 197 12.15 9.23 -10.12
C ASN A 197 11.25 9.64 -8.94
N ALA A 198 11.26 10.92 -8.57
CA ALA A 198 10.45 11.44 -7.47
C ALA A 198 8.96 11.16 -7.67
N LYS A 199 8.45 11.43 -8.88
CA LYS A 199 7.05 11.18 -9.25
C LYS A 199 6.69 9.70 -9.11
N GLU A 200 7.54 8.80 -9.61
CA GLU A 200 7.25 7.35 -9.54
C GLU A 200 7.41 6.78 -8.13
N VAL A 201 8.33 7.32 -7.30
CA VAL A 201 8.42 6.98 -5.87
C VAL A 201 7.18 7.42 -5.11
N GLN A 202 6.67 8.64 -5.35
CA GLN A 202 5.42 9.11 -4.75
C GLN A 202 4.24 8.22 -5.13
N LYS A 203 4.14 7.84 -6.40
CA LYS A 203 3.10 6.92 -6.88
C LYS A 203 3.20 5.53 -6.24
N GLU A 204 4.40 4.98 -6.08
CA GLU A 204 4.61 3.71 -5.35
C GLU A 204 4.14 3.82 -3.90
N ALA A 205 4.49 4.92 -3.21
CA ALA A 205 4.01 5.19 -1.86
C ALA A 205 2.48 5.31 -1.80
N GLN A 206 1.85 5.96 -2.80
CA GLN A 206 0.39 6.03 -2.92
C GLN A 206 -0.24 4.63 -3.08
N ARG A 207 0.32 3.77 -3.95
CA ARG A 207 -0.15 2.39 -4.14
C ARG A 207 -0.05 1.58 -2.85
N LEU A 208 1.07 1.66 -2.14
CA LEU A 208 1.24 0.94 -0.86
C LEU A 208 0.27 1.46 0.21
N GLY A 209 0.10 2.77 0.32
CA GLY A 209 -0.86 3.38 1.26
C GLY A 209 -2.29 2.96 0.96
N GLN A 210 -2.70 2.99 -0.30
CA GLN A 210 -4.04 2.62 -0.73
C GLN A 210 -4.28 1.12 -0.55
N THR A 211 -3.28 0.29 -0.84
CA THR A 211 -3.32 -1.16 -0.59
C THR A 211 -3.51 -1.46 0.90
N ASN A 212 -2.78 -0.74 1.77
CA ASN A 212 -2.94 -0.89 3.22
C ASN A 212 -4.37 -0.50 3.66
N TRP A 213 -4.92 0.61 3.15
CA TRP A 213 -6.30 0.98 3.44
C TRP A 213 -7.29 -0.10 2.99
N PHE A 214 -7.22 -0.55 1.73
CA PHE A 214 -8.07 -1.61 1.22
C PHE A 214 -7.95 -2.90 2.03
N TRP A 215 -6.74 -3.25 2.48
CA TRP A 215 -6.50 -4.43 3.29
C TRP A 215 -7.24 -4.36 4.64
N GLU A 216 -7.22 -3.20 5.31
CA GLU A 216 -7.98 -3.00 6.55
C GLU A 216 -9.50 -3.13 6.33
N VAL A 217 -10.02 -2.53 5.24
CA VAL A 217 -11.44 -2.65 4.89
C VAL A 217 -11.80 -4.11 4.56
N PHE A 218 -10.94 -4.82 3.84
CA PHE A 218 -11.12 -6.24 3.50
C PHE A 218 -11.17 -7.11 4.76
N LYS A 219 -10.26 -6.90 5.72
CA LYS A 219 -10.27 -7.62 7.00
C LYS A 219 -11.56 -7.39 7.77
N ALA A 220 -11.99 -6.13 7.90
CA ALA A 220 -13.24 -5.79 8.57
C ALA A 220 -14.45 -6.43 7.89
N ARG A 221 -14.47 -6.47 6.55
CA ARG A 221 -15.53 -7.13 5.77
C ARG A 221 -15.54 -8.64 5.99
N ALA A 222 -14.37 -9.29 6.00
CA ALA A 222 -14.24 -10.72 6.26
C ALA A 222 -14.71 -11.08 7.69
N GLU A 223 -14.34 -10.27 8.68
CA GLU A 223 -14.78 -10.43 10.06
C GLU A 223 -16.31 -10.31 10.19
N GLN A 224 -16.92 -9.28 9.59
CA GLN A 224 -18.37 -9.10 9.57
C GLN A 224 -19.12 -10.27 8.91
N ALA A 225 -18.52 -10.87 7.90
CA ALA A 225 -19.07 -12.04 7.20
C ALA A 225 -18.72 -13.38 7.89
N ASN A 226 -17.99 -13.35 9.02
CA ASN A 226 -17.48 -14.52 9.72
C ASN A 226 -16.66 -15.47 8.83
N ILE A 227 -15.81 -14.90 7.97
CA ILE A 227 -14.99 -15.64 7.01
C ILE A 227 -13.56 -15.73 7.51
N SER A 228 -13.04 -16.96 7.57
CA SER A 228 -11.62 -17.17 7.86
C SER A 228 -10.76 -16.76 6.66
N ILE A 229 -10.00 -15.69 6.83
CA ILE A 229 -8.89 -15.29 5.96
C ILE A 229 -7.56 -15.67 6.59
N GLU A 230 -6.47 -15.59 5.83
CA GLU A 230 -5.14 -15.59 6.41
C GLU A 230 -4.96 -14.28 7.21
N SER A 231 -4.80 -14.40 8.53
CA SER A 231 -4.86 -13.26 9.45
C SER A 231 -3.51 -12.60 9.67
N ASP A 232 -2.42 -13.34 9.40
CA ASP A 232 -1.06 -12.86 9.62
C ASP A 232 -0.49 -12.23 8.33
N ILE A 233 -1.30 -11.47 7.58
CA ILE A 233 -0.85 -10.65 6.45
C ILE A 233 -0.83 -9.18 6.88
N CYS A 234 0.27 -8.48 6.59
CA CYS A 234 0.37 -7.04 6.72
C CYS A 234 0.99 -6.42 5.47
N VAL A 235 0.59 -5.20 5.12
CA VAL A 235 1.32 -4.41 4.13
C VAL A 235 2.60 -3.88 4.77
N THR A 236 3.71 -3.86 4.03
CA THR A 236 4.99 -3.32 4.52
C THR A 236 4.81 -1.90 5.03
N ASP A 237 5.50 -1.57 6.12
CA ASP A 237 5.72 -0.17 6.46
C ASP A 237 6.59 0.46 5.37
N PHE A 238 6.33 1.73 5.07
CA PHE A 238 7.06 2.50 4.07
C PHE A 238 7.03 3.99 4.40
N GLU A 239 8.05 4.69 3.92
CA GLU A 239 8.19 6.15 4.07
C GLU A 239 8.87 6.70 2.80
N ILE A 240 8.56 7.94 2.45
CA ILE A 240 9.31 8.68 1.44
C ILE A 240 10.46 9.38 2.16
N VAL A 241 11.68 9.24 1.64
CA VAL A 241 12.85 9.94 2.17
C VAL A 241 13.59 10.69 1.08
N CYS A 242 14.02 11.89 1.41
CA CYS A 242 14.83 12.75 0.54
C CYS A 242 16.27 12.74 1.05
N GLU A 243 17.24 12.50 0.16
CA GLU A 243 18.65 12.74 0.46
C GLU A 243 18.93 14.25 0.41
N VAL A 244 19.49 14.78 1.50
CA VAL A 244 19.76 16.21 1.68
C VAL A 244 21.21 16.47 1.31
N THR A 245 21.42 16.98 0.10
CA THR A 245 22.73 17.42 -0.38
C THR A 245 22.92 18.89 -0.03
N LYS A 246 23.92 19.19 0.81
CA LYS A 246 24.31 20.58 1.08
C LYS A 246 25.16 21.10 -0.08
N ALA A 247 25.23 22.42 -0.22
CA ALA A 247 26.15 23.04 -1.17
C ALA A 247 27.57 22.47 -0.97
N ASN A 248 28.15 21.88 -2.03
CA ASN A 248 29.48 21.24 -2.08
C ASN A 248 29.62 19.87 -1.40
N THR A 249 28.52 19.15 -1.14
CA THR A 249 28.61 17.71 -0.81
C THR A 249 28.22 16.88 -2.02
N ASP A 250 29.12 16.00 -2.46
CA ASP A 250 28.81 15.04 -3.52
C ASP A 250 27.63 14.15 -3.10
N PRO A 251 26.69 13.84 -4.01
CA PRO A 251 25.62 12.93 -3.72
C PRO A 251 26.15 11.51 -3.53
N SER A 252 25.36 10.66 -2.87
CA SER A 252 25.70 9.26 -2.70
C SER A 252 25.95 8.58 -4.05
N THR A 253 26.93 7.68 -4.10
CA THR A 253 27.19 6.88 -5.32
C THR A 253 25.94 6.07 -5.71
N ALA A 254 25.17 5.60 -4.72
CA ALA A 254 23.94 4.84 -4.91
C ALA A 254 22.85 5.63 -5.65
N CYS A 255 22.77 6.96 -5.50
CA CYS A 255 21.77 7.76 -6.19
C CYS A 255 21.98 7.71 -7.71
N GLY A 256 23.22 7.59 -8.18
CA GLY A 256 23.56 7.47 -9.60
C GLY A 256 23.39 8.76 -10.41
N TYR A 257 23.37 9.92 -9.74
CA TYR A 257 23.31 11.24 -10.35
C TYR A 257 24.60 12.01 -10.06
N SER A 258 24.95 12.92 -10.95
CA SER A 258 26.07 13.85 -10.77
C SER A 258 25.63 15.11 -10.03
N ASN A 259 26.58 15.89 -9.49
CA ASN A 259 26.28 17.22 -8.93
C ASN A 259 25.54 18.12 -9.93
N SER A 260 25.91 18.08 -11.21
CA SER A 260 25.24 18.88 -12.24
C SER A 260 23.77 18.50 -12.46
N ASP A 261 23.41 17.23 -12.26
CA ASP A 261 22.00 16.82 -12.35
C ASP A 261 21.19 17.40 -11.18
N ILE A 262 21.79 17.46 -9.99
CA ILE A 262 21.15 17.94 -8.76
C ILE A 262 21.05 19.47 -8.76
N ASP A 263 22.13 20.16 -9.12
CA ASP A 263 22.19 21.63 -9.13
C ASP A 263 21.18 22.28 -10.09
N THR A 264 20.68 21.52 -11.08
CA THR A 264 19.72 22.01 -12.08
C THR A 264 18.27 21.63 -11.78
N SER A 265 18.02 20.84 -10.74
CA SER A 265 16.69 20.34 -10.39
C SER A 265 16.16 21.00 -9.12
N ASP A 266 14.90 21.41 -9.16
CA ASP A 266 14.16 21.87 -7.97
C ASP A 266 13.62 20.69 -7.14
N VAL A 267 13.86 19.45 -7.57
CA VAL A 267 13.33 18.24 -6.93
C VAL A 267 14.46 17.49 -6.22
N PRO A 268 14.27 17.11 -4.95
CA PRO A 268 15.30 16.39 -4.21
C PRO A 268 15.50 14.96 -4.74
N MET A 269 16.60 14.34 -4.33
CA MET A 269 16.82 12.92 -4.50
C MET A 269 15.87 12.11 -3.61
N VAL A 270 14.86 11.47 -4.21
CA VAL A 270 13.82 10.75 -3.46
C VAL A 270 14.01 9.23 -3.49
N TRP A 271 13.80 8.60 -2.35
CA TRP A 271 13.78 7.16 -2.17
C TRP A 271 12.48 6.69 -1.53
N LEU A 272 12.03 5.49 -1.91
CA LEU A 272 11.08 4.74 -1.09
C LEU A 272 11.88 3.94 -0.06
N LYS A 273 11.64 4.17 1.22
CA LYS A 273 12.23 3.41 2.32
C LYS A 273 11.23 2.37 2.83
N GLU A 274 11.66 1.12 2.98
CA GLU A 274 10.92 0.06 3.67
C GLU A 274 11.85 -0.81 4.55
N PRO A 275 11.35 -1.58 5.53
CA PRO A 275 12.19 -2.50 6.30
C PRO A 275 12.95 -3.48 5.40
N PHE A 276 14.25 -3.66 5.64
CA PHE A 276 15.06 -4.61 4.88
C PHE A 276 14.66 -6.05 5.21
N ARG A 277 14.48 -6.88 4.19
CA ARG A 277 14.09 -8.29 4.32
C ARG A 277 15.05 -9.17 3.53
N SER A 278 15.58 -10.21 4.17
CA SER A 278 16.45 -11.21 3.53
C SER A 278 15.69 -12.45 3.03
N GLY A 279 14.37 -12.51 3.28
CA GLY A 279 13.54 -13.64 2.85
C GLY A 279 13.33 -13.65 1.34
N ARG A 280 13.14 -14.85 0.78
CA ARG A 280 12.78 -15.01 -0.63
C ARG A 280 11.32 -14.60 -0.83
N PRO A 281 11.01 -13.71 -1.79
CA PRO A 281 9.64 -13.38 -2.12
C PRO A 281 8.88 -14.58 -2.69
N GLU A 282 7.64 -14.76 -2.27
CA GLU A 282 6.65 -15.66 -2.89
C GLU A 282 5.65 -14.83 -3.69
N LYS A 283 5.50 -15.14 -4.98
CA LYS A 283 4.69 -14.37 -5.91
C LYS A 283 3.35 -15.06 -6.14
N TRP A 284 2.27 -14.32 -5.89
CA TRP A 284 0.87 -14.78 -5.94
C TRP A 284 0.15 -14.31 -7.21
N SER A 285 0.50 -13.14 -7.73
CA SER A 285 0.11 -12.69 -9.07
C SER A 285 1.27 -11.97 -9.76
N GLY A 286 1.25 -11.90 -11.08
CA GLY A 286 2.12 -11.04 -11.88
C GLY A 286 1.43 -9.75 -12.29
N THR A 287 2.14 -8.95 -13.08
CA THR A 287 1.61 -7.69 -13.61
C THR A 287 0.35 -7.96 -14.44
N ASN A 288 0.41 -8.87 -15.43
CA ASN A 288 -0.74 -9.26 -16.27
C ASN A 288 -1.11 -10.74 -16.10
N GLN A 289 -0.80 -11.33 -14.94
CA GLN A 289 -1.02 -12.75 -14.66
C GLN A 289 -1.74 -12.89 -13.32
N HIS A 290 -2.99 -13.34 -13.33
CA HIS A 290 -3.86 -13.41 -12.15
C HIS A 290 -4.32 -14.85 -11.90
N PRO A 291 -3.40 -15.78 -11.56
CA PRO A 291 -3.77 -17.17 -11.35
C PRO A 291 -4.67 -17.33 -10.12
N THR A 292 -5.66 -18.22 -10.24
CA THR A 292 -6.52 -18.59 -9.11
C THR A 292 -5.82 -19.63 -8.23
N HIS A 293 -5.77 -19.35 -6.93
CA HIS A 293 -5.19 -20.25 -5.93
C HIS A 293 -6.28 -20.98 -5.15
N HIS A 294 -6.52 -22.25 -5.49
CA HIS A 294 -7.57 -23.06 -4.85
C HIS A 294 -7.11 -23.77 -3.57
N THR A 295 -5.82 -24.11 -3.47
CA THR A 295 -5.28 -24.97 -2.40
C THR A 295 -4.55 -24.19 -1.30
N SER A 296 -3.97 -23.03 -1.62
CA SER A 296 -3.28 -22.18 -0.66
C SER A 296 -4.26 -21.25 0.04
N LYS A 297 -4.36 -21.34 1.38
CA LYS A 297 -5.20 -20.42 2.17
C LYS A 297 -4.78 -18.96 1.94
N LEU A 298 -3.47 -18.70 1.94
CA LEU A 298 -2.87 -17.39 1.69
C LEU A 298 -3.15 -16.91 0.26
N GLY A 299 -2.84 -17.73 -0.75
CA GLY A 299 -3.10 -17.39 -2.15
C GLY A 299 -4.58 -17.15 -2.42
N ASN A 300 -5.46 -17.94 -1.82
CA ASN A 300 -6.91 -17.76 -1.92
C ASN A 300 -7.38 -16.45 -1.25
N THR A 301 -6.77 -16.07 -0.12
CA THR A 301 -7.05 -14.80 0.57
C THR A 301 -6.63 -13.63 -0.31
N LEU A 302 -5.42 -13.69 -0.89
CA LEU A 302 -4.90 -12.65 -1.78
C LEU A 302 -5.69 -12.54 -3.09
N ASN A 303 -6.15 -13.67 -3.65
CA ASN A 303 -7.03 -13.67 -4.83
C ASN A 303 -8.39 -13.01 -4.53
N ALA A 304 -9.01 -13.36 -3.40
CA ALA A 304 -10.25 -12.72 -2.95
C ALA A 304 -10.06 -11.24 -2.61
N PHE A 305 -8.88 -10.86 -2.09
CA PHE A 305 -8.53 -9.47 -1.83
C PHE A 305 -8.43 -8.65 -3.12
N ALA A 306 -7.79 -9.16 -4.17
CA ALA A 306 -7.73 -8.48 -5.48
C ALA A 306 -9.14 -8.22 -6.06
N HIS A 307 -10.03 -9.22 -6.00
CA HIS A 307 -11.43 -9.06 -6.40
C HIS A 307 -12.13 -8.02 -5.51
N PHE A 308 -11.99 -8.11 -4.19
CA PHE A 308 -12.57 -7.14 -3.27
C PHE A 308 -12.17 -5.70 -3.63
N VAL A 309 -10.89 -5.44 -3.93
CA VAL A 309 -10.44 -4.10 -4.34
C VAL A 309 -11.10 -3.64 -5.63
N TYR A 310 -11.26 -4.53 -6.62
CA TYR A 310 -12.00 -4.20 -7.83
C TYR A 310 -13.46 -3.82 -7.56
N THR A 311 -14.17 -4.58 -6.74
CA THR A 311 -15.56 -4.25 -6.37
C THR A 311 -15.64 -2.97 -5.53
N GLN A 312 -14.79 -2.84 -4.51
CA GLN A 312 -14.79 -1.74 -3.55
C GLN A 312 -14.37 -0.41 -4.19
N SER A 313 -13.50 -0.46 -5.19
CA SER A 313 -13.09 0.71 -5.99
C SER A 313 -14.10 1.09 -7.07
N HIS A 314 -15.31 0.53 -7.07
CA HIS A 314 -16.31 0.71 -8.13
C HIS A 314 -15.76 0.37 -9.53
N LYS A 315 -15.02 -0.75 -9.61
CA LYS A 315 -14.43 -1.27 -10.85
C LYS A 315 -13.39 -0.34 -11.47
N THR A 316 -12.68 0.47 -10.67
CA THR A 316 -11.69 1.43 -11.18
C THR A 316 -10.25 1.04 -10.92
N VAL A 317 -10.01 0.13 -9.96
CA VAL A 317 -8.68 -0.32 -9.54
C VAL A 317 -8.63 -1.84 -9.43
N VAL A 318 -7.58 -2.45 -9.95
CA VAL A 318 -7.22 -3.86 -9.67
C VAL A 318 -5.82 -3.88 -9.06
N ILE A 319 -5.60 -4.66 -8.00
CA ILE A 319 -4.25 -4.91 -7.47
C ILE A 319 -3.62 -6.08 -8.22
N ALA A 320 -2.37 -5.90 -8.64
CA ALA A 320 -1.54 -6.83 -9.38
C ALA A 320 -0.16 -6.99 -8.70
N ASP A 321 0.67 -7.92 -9.22
CA ASP A 321 1.98 -8.24 -8.64
C ASP A 321 1.94 -8.51 -7.12
N LEU A 322 0.89 -9.19 -6.64
CA LEU A 322 0.79 -9.57 -5.23
C LEU A 322 1.92 -10.54 -4.90
N GLN A 323 2.81 -10.13 -4.00
CA GLN A 323 3.92 -10.94 -3.53
C GLN A 323 4.17 -10.72 -2.05
N THR A 324 4.54 -11.77 -1.34
CA THR A 324 4.81 -11.69 0.10
C THR A 324 6.22 -12.12 0.43
N THR A 325 6.72 -11.65 1.56
CA THR A 325 7.90 -12.25 2.21
C THR A 325 7.55 -12.57 3.64
N ARG A 326 7.77 -13.82 4.03
CA ARG A 326 7.56 -14.25 5.39
C ARG A 326 8.65 -13.71 6.31
N ALA A 327 8.27 -12.94 7.32
CA ALA A 327 9.21 -12.32 8.25
C ALA A 327 8.62 -12.19 9.66
N ARG A 328 9.47 -11.92 10.64
CA ARG A 328 9.03 -11.67 12.02
C ARG A 328 8.62 -10.21 12.17
N VAL A 329 7.40 -9.97 12.61
CA VAL A 329 6.85 -8.65 12.95
C VAL A 329 6.51 -8.66 14.44
N GLY A 330 7.35 -8.01 15.25
CA GLY A 330 7.31 -8.12 16.71
C GLY A 330 7.50 -9.58 17.17
N ASN A 331 6.50 -10.11 17.88
CA ASN A 331 6.54 -11.49 18.41
C ASN A 331 5.87 -12.53 17.49
N LYS A 332 5.39 -12.13 16.31
CA LYS A 332 4.68 -13.02 15.38
C LYS A 332 5.43 -13.16 14.06
N VAL A 333 5.19 -14.26 13.36
CA VAL A 333 5.62 -14.44 11.98
C VAL A 333 4.44 -14.05 11.10
N ALA A 334 4.67 -13.16 10.14
CA ALA A 334 3.66 -12.64 9.24
C ALA A 334 4.14 -12.71 7.78
N GLU A 335 3.17 -12.69 6.88
CA GLU A 335 3.33 -12.50 5.45
C GLU A 335 3.29 -11.01 5.15
N ILE A 336 4.43 -10.44 4.79
CA ILE A 336 4.53 -9.02 4.48
C ILE A 336 4.26 -8.84 2.99
N LEU A 337 3.17 -8.16 2.64
CA LEU A 337 2.82 -7.74 1.28
C LEU A 337 3.58 -6.44 0.95
N PHE A 338 4.27 -6.40 -0.19
CA PHE A 338 5.10 -5.25 -0.59
C PHE A 338 5.23 -5.19 -2.12
N ASP A 339 5.69 -4.04 -2.62
CA ASP A 339 6.00 -3.85 -4.06
C ASP A 339 4.83 -4.28 -4.95
N VAL A 340 3.67 -3.69 -4.66
CA VAL A 340 2.40 -4.00 -5.33
C VAL A 340 2.16 -3.05 -6.50
N THR A 341 1.65 -3.61 -7.59
CA THR A 341 1.23 -2.83 -8.76
C THR A 341 -0.28 -2.66 -8.71
N THR A 342 -0.79 -1.58 -9.32
CA THR A 342 -2.23 -1.44 -9.55
C THR A 342 -2.51 -1.10 -11.00
N HIS A 343 -3.59 -1.67 -11.54
CA HIS A 343 -4.17 -1.22 -12.79
C HIS A 343 -5.30 -0.26 -12.50
N THR A 344 -5.27 0.91 -13.11
CA THR A 344 -6.33 1.91 -12.95
C THR A 344 -6.96 2.20 -14.30
N LYS A 345 -8.25 2.54 -14.34
CA LYS A 345 -8.89 2.94 -15.62
C LYS A 345 -8.11 4.04 -16.35
N ALA A 346 -7.51 4.96 -15.60
CA ALA A 346 -6.76 6.07 -16.16
C ALA A 346 -5.32 5.70 -16.58
N GLY A 347 -4.79 4.55 -16.17
CA GLY A 347 -3.38 4.19 -16.40
C GLY A 347 -2.38 5.09 -15.69
N THR A 348 -2.76 5.69 -14.56
CA THR A 348 -1.98 6.74 -13.89
C THR A 348 -1.29 6.30 -12.62
N SER A 349 -1.46 5.05 -12.18
CA SER A 349 -0.96 4.59 -10.89
C SER A 349 0.56 4.51 -10.82
N GLY A 350 1.26 4.45 -11.95
CA GLY A 350 2.72 4.45 -12.06
C GLY A 350 3.26 3.40 -13.02
N VAL A 351 4.57 3.17 -13.00
CA VAL A 351 5.21 2.10 -13.79
C VAL A 351 4.55 0.75 -13.49
N GLY A 352 4.15 0.03 -14.55
CA GLY A 352 3.44 -1.25 -14.45
C GLY A 352 1.90 -1.13 -14.52
N ASP A 353 1.35 0.08 -14.54
CA ASP A 353 -0.08 0.29 -14.78
C ASP A 353 -0.42 0.07 -16.27
N HIS A 354 -1.00 -1.09 -16.59
CA HIS A 354 -1.50 -1.42 -17.93
C HIS A 354 -2.92 -0.91 -18.20
N GLY A 355 -3.45 -0.02 -17.36
CA GLY A 355 -4.72 0.64 -17.61
C GLY A 355 -5.91 -0.34 -17.62
N GLU A 356 -6.86 -0.05 -18.52
CA GLU A 356 -8.01 -0.93 -18.76
C GLU A 356 -7.62 -2.31 -19.30
N GLU A 357 -6.51 -2.43 -20.04
CA GLU A 357 -6.06 -3.73 -20.53
C GLU A 357 -5.62 -4.62 -19.37
N GLY A 358 -4.89 -4.08 -18.39
CA GLY A 358 -4.54 -4.82 -17.17
C GLY A 358 -5.78 -5.24 -16.37
N ILE A 359 -6.78 -4.36 -16.27
CA ILE A 359 -8.08 -4.69 -15.64
C ILE A 359 -8.77 -5.82 -16.41
N LYS A 360 -8.82 -5.75 -17.74
CA LYS A 360 -9.42 -6.79 -18.58
C LYS A 360 -8.74 -8.14 -18.42
N GLN A 361 -7.40 -8.16 -18.32
CA GLN A 361 -6.64 -9.38 -18.05
C GLN A 361 -7.03 -10.00 -16.72
N PHE A 362 -7.18 -9.18 -15.67
CA PHE A 362 -7.69 -9.65 -14.38
C PHE A 362 -9.10 -10.25 -14.49
N LEU A 363 -10.04 -9.56 -15.14
CA LEU A 363 -11.42 -10.05 -15.29
C LEU A 363 -11.49 -11.38 -16.07
N THR A 364 -10.64 -11.53 -17.08
CA THR A 364 -10.57 -12.73 -17.92
C THR A 364 -10.01 -13.94 -17.15
N GLN A 365 -8.97 -13.70 -16.34
CA GLN A 365 -8.19 -14.76 -15.69
C GLN A 365 -8.71 -15.12 -14.29
N HIS A 366 -9.35 -14.17 -13.59
CA HIS A 366 -9.83 -14.39 -12.23
C HIS A 366 -10.99 -15.37 -12.19
N GLU A 367 -10.87 -16.40 -11.36
CA GLU A 367 -11.97 -17.29 -11.04
C GLU A 367 -12.38 -17.08 -9.58
N CYS A 368 -13.67 -16.85 -9.37
CA CYS A 368 -14.21 -16.76 -8.03
C CYS A 368 -13.97 -18.08 -7.29
N THR A 369 -13.61 -17.95 -6.03
CA THR A 369 -13.48 -19.10 -5.12
C THR A 369 -14.57 -19.02 -4.06
N ALA A 370 -14.74 -20.08 -3.28
CA ALA A 370 -15.70 -20.09 -2.16
C ALA A 370 -15.53 -18.88 -1.21
N ARG A 371 -14.31 -18.32 -1.11
CA ARG A 371 -14.05 -17.11 -0.31
C ARG A 371 -14.60 -15.83 -0.96
N CYS A 372 -14.54 -15.71 -2.28
CA CYS A 372 -15.15 -14.58 -3.00
C CYS A 372 -16.68 -14.61 -2.81
N GLU A 373 -17.27 -15.79 -2.99
CA GLU A 373 -18.71 -16.01 -2.80
C GLU A 373 -19.15 -15.70 -1.37
N ALA A 374 -18.42 -16.21 -0.37
CA ALA A 374 -18.72 -15.95 1.03
C ALA A 374 -18.66 -14.45 1.38
N LEU A 375 -17.73 -13.69 0.77
CA LEU A 375 -17.64 -12.23 0.94
C LEU A 375 -18.79 -11.46 0.25
N GLY A 376 -19.62 -12.15 -0.53
CA GLY A 376 -20.68 -11.57 -1.33
C GLY A 376 -20.15 -10.83 -2.57
N LEU A 377 -18.99 -11.23 -3.09
CA LEU A 377 -18.44 -10.67 -4.32
C LEU A 377 -19.16 -11.27 -5.52
N VAL A 378 -19.58 -10.40 -6.44
CA VAL A 378 -20.33 -10.81 -7.63
C VAL A 378 -19.35 -11.39 -8.65
N ALA A 379 -19.62 -12.61 -9.11
CA ALA A 379 -18.82 -13.23 -10.16
C ALA A 379 -18.85 -12.37 -11.43
N PHE A 380 -17.72 -12.33 -12.15
CA PHE A 380 -17.63 -11.60 -13.40
C PHE A 380 -18.42 -12.34 -14.48
N ASN A 381 -19.23 -11.60 -15.25
CA ASN A 381 -19.77 -12.11 -16.51
C ASN A 381 -18.60 -12.26 -17.48
N LYS A 382 -18.31 -13.49 -17.92
CA LYS A 382 -17.23 -13.75 -18.90
C LYS A 382 -17.59 -13.26 -20.32
N ASP A 383 -18.84 -12.81 -20.51
CA ASP A 383 -19.41 -12.33 -21.77
C ASP A 383 -19.56 -10.80 -21.82
N GLU A 384 -19.17 -10.08 -20.76
CA GLU A 384 -19.02 -8.60 -20.73
C GLU A 384 -17.56 -8.20 -20.99
#